data_AF-A0A847W2G9-F1
#
_entry.id   AF-A0A847W2G9-F1
#
_cell.length_a   1.000
_cell.length_b   1.000
_cell.length_c   1.000
_cell.angle_alpha   90.00
_cell.angle_beta   90.00
_cell.angle_gamma   90.00
#
_symmetry.space_group_name_H-M   'P 1'
#
loop_
_entity.id
_entity.type
_entity.pdbx_description
1 polymer ?
#
loop_
_entity_poly.entity_id
_entity_poly.type
_entity_poly.pdbx_seq_one_letter_code
_entity_poly.pdbx_strand_id
1 'polypeptide(L)'
;MKKRNNIRLRKDGRYEARYEKGRTSDNKIIYGYCYGQTYQEAEEKRNQMIAQIKPLKELNLLILGAGSHGQEVYEIAKLHRIFGKIDFLDDDESKNPLGPCKDFEKYLSEYKVAIAAVGDESLRIKWMYQLVEAGFVIPTLVHPAAIISDSAQINCGTVICAMATIGTNAKIGKGCIISSGATIKRNVILEDWQYVDYGEVVNH
;
A
#
# COMPACT_ATOMS: atom_id res chain seq x y z
N MET A 1 -24.04 29.70 9.27
CA MET A 1 -23.74 28.25 9.31
C MET A 1 -24.95 27.46 8.80
N LYS A 2 -25.01 27.12 7.50
CA LYS A 2 -26.08 26.25 6.97
C LYS A 2 -25.59 24.79 7.02
N LYS A 3 -26.22 23.97 7.88
CA LYS A 3 -25.86 22.56 8.07
C LYS A 3 -25.91 21.82 6.72
N ARG A 4 -24.75 21.29 6.34
CA ARG A 4 -24.46 20.43 5.18
C ARG A 4 -25.11 19.05 5.35
N ASN A 5 -26.41 18.98 5.58
CA ASN A 5 -27.07 17.67 5.61
C ASN A 5 -27.46 17.34 4.18
N ASN A 6 -26.76 16.35 3.59
CA ASN A 6 -26.99 15.84 2.23
C ASN A 6 -28.35 15.12 2.09
N ILE A 7 -29.41 15.59 2.75
CA ILE A 7 -30.75 15.02 2.76
C ILE A 7 -31.76 16.13 2.50
N ARG A 8 -32.68 15.92 1.54
CA ARG A 8 -33.73 16.89 1.20
C ARG A 8 -35.09 16.22 1.01
N LEU A 9 -36.17 16.93 1.34
CA LEU A 9 -37.54 16.51 1.03
C LEU A 9 -37.85 16.78 -0.46
N ARG A 10 -38.46 15.81 -1.14
CA ARG A 10 -38.88 15.90 -2.54
C ARG A 10 -40.36 16.29 -2.66
N LYS A 11 -40.74 16.74 -3.86
CA LYS A 11 -42.14 17.08 -4.19
C LYS A 11 -43.10 15.90 -4.06
N ASP A 12 -42.59 14.66 -4.14
CA ASP A 12 -43.35 13.41 -4.00
C ASP A 12 -43.47 12.93 -2.54
N GLY A 13 -43.06 13.75 -1.56
CA GLY A 13 -43.16 13.46 -0.13
C GLY A 13 -42.01 12.63 0.45
N ARG A 14 -41.09 12.11 -0.39
CA ARG A 14 -39.95 11.30 0.09
C ARG A 14 -38.74 12.15 0.44
N TYR A 15 -37.92 11.66 1.37
CA TYR A 15 -36.59 12.21 1.66
C TYR A 15 -35.55 11.56 0.74
N GLU A 16 -34.78 12.37 0.02
CA GLU A 16 -33.63 11.97 -0.79
C GLU A 16 -32.34 12.28 -0.05
N ALA A 17 -31.57 11.25 0.26
CA ALA A 17 -30.26 11.37 0.86
C ALA A 17 -29.17 11.02 -0.16
N ARG A 18 -28.16 11.90 -0.28
CA ARG A 18 -27.01 11.75 -1.17
C ARG A 18 -25.80 11.27 -0.39
N TYR A 19 -25.02 10.38 -0.98
CA TYR A 19 -23.74 9.90 -0.45
C TYR A 19 -22.68 9.89 -1.56
N GLU A 20 -21.41 10.06 -1.20
CA GLU A 20 -20.30 9.99 -2.16
C GLU A 20 -20.01 8.52 -2.47
N LYS A 21 -20.06 8.13 -3.74
CA LYS A 21 -19.83 6.76 -4.22
C LYS A 21 -18.48 6.53 -4.90
N GLY A 22 -17.69 7.59 -5.06
CA GLY A 22 -16.39 7.56 -5.72
C GLY A 22 -16.05 8.90 -6.35
N ARG A 23 -14.98 8.92 -7.15
CA ARG A 23 -14.54 10.09 -7.92
C ARG A 23 -14.20 9.69 -9.37
N THR A 24 -14.35 10.62 -10.30
CA THR A 24 -13.88 10.45 -11.68
C THR A 24 -12.35 10.62 -11.76
N SER A 25 -11.74 10.27 -12.91
CA SER A 25 -10.33 10.55 -13.21
C SER A 25 -9.94 12.01 -12.98
N ASP A 26 -10.87 12.93 -13.26
CA ASP A 26 -10.67 14.38 -13.11
C ASP A 26 -11.06 14.90 -11.71
N ASN A 27 -11.08 14.00 -10.72
CA ASN A 27 -11.35 14.30 -9.30
C ASN A 27 -12.75 14.87 -8.98
N LYS A 28 -13.76 14.68 -9.85
CA LYS A 28 -15.15 15.08 -9.57
C LYS A 28 -15.84 14.02 -8.72
N ILE A 29 -16.57 14.45 -7.68
CA ILE A 29 -17.33 13.55 -6.80
C ILE A 29 -18.48 12.94 -7.58
N ILE A 30 -18.58 11.61 -7.51
CA ILE A 30 -19.70 10.86 -8.04
C ILE A 30 -20.64 10.58 -6.86
N TYR A 31 -21.90 11.01 -6.97
CA TYR A 31 -22.90 10.78 -5.92
C TYR A 31 -23.77 9.54 -6.21
N GLY A 32 -24.11 8.81 -5.15
CA GLY A 32 -25.25 7.91 -5.11
C GLY A 32 -26.41 8.51 -4.30
N TYR A 33 -27.57 7.88 -4.41
CA TYR A 33 -28.83 8.37 -3.84
C TYR A 33 -29.58 7.23 -3.17
N CYS A 34 -30.18 7.51 -2.02
CA CYS A 34 -31.12 6.63 -1.35
C CYS A 34 -32.34 7.43 -0.87
N TYR A 35 -33.44 6.72 -0.63
CA TYR A 35 -34.75 7.33 -0.37
C TYR A 35 -35.40 6.72 0.88
N GLY A 36 -36.03 7.58 1.68
CA GLY A 36 -36.85 7.19 2.84
C GLY A 36 -38.15 7.97 2.88
N GLN A 37 -39.16 7.43 3.55
CA GLN A 37 -40.43 8.11 3.82
C GLN A 37 -40.29 9.13 4.93
N THR A 38 -39.36 8.90 5.87
CA THR A 38 -38.98 9.87 6.90
C THR A 38 -37.55 10.35 6.72
N TYR A 39 -37.20 11.47 7.36
CA TYR A 39 -35.83 11.97 7.39
C TYR A 39 -34.87 10.93 7.96
N GLN A 40 -35.27 10.32 9.08
CA GLN A 40 -34.47 9.33 9.80
C GLN A 40 -34.22 8.08 8.95
N GLU A 41 -35.24 7.58 8.25
CA GLU A 41 -35.11 6.43 7.36
C GLU A 41 -34.14 6.72 6.20
N ALA A 42 -34.20 7.91 5.60
CA ALA A 42 -33.28 8.31 4.54
C ALA A 42 -31.84 8.48 5.07
N GLU A 43 -31.69 8.97 6.31
CA GLU A 43 -30.39 9.09 6.97
C GLU A 43 -29.77 7.72 7.29
N GLU A 44 -30.53 6.80 7.85
CA GLU A 44 -30.08 5.44 8.16
C GLU A 44 -29.65 4.70 6.89
N LYS A 45 -30.47 4.73 5.83
CA LYS A 45 -30.14 4.14 4.53
C LYS A 45 -28.88 4.76 3.92
N ARG A 46 -28.71 6.08 4.03
CA ARG A 46 -27.49 6.76 3.56
C ARG A 46 -26.26 6.28 4.34
N ASN A 47 -26.37 6.20 5.66
CA ASN A 47 -25.27 5.77 6.52
C ASN A 47 -24.89 4.30 6.24
N GLN A 48 -25.87 3.44 5.96
CA GLN A 48 -25.62 2.06 5.49
C GLN A 48 -24.91 2.03 4.14
N MET A 49 -25.36 2.84 3.18
CA MET A 49 -24.69 2.94 1.86
C MET A 49 -23.26 3.45 2.01
N ILE A 50 -23.02 4.49 2.81
CA ILE A 50 -21.68 5.00 3.12
C ILE A 50 -20.82 3.91 3.78
N ALA A 51 -21.39 3.10 4.68
CA ALA A 51 -20.65 2.01 5.31
C ALA A 51 -20.28 0.89 4.32
N GLN A 52 -21.14 0.60 3.34
CA GLN A 52 -20.86 -0.38 2.27
C GLN A 52 -19.90 0.14 1.19
N ILE A 53 -19.93 1.46 0.95
CA ILE A 53 -19.12 2.17 -0.06
C ILE A 53 -17.81 2.65 0.51
N LYS A 54 -17.67 2.67 1.84
CA LYS A 54 -16.41 2.90 2.54
C LYS A 54 -15.38 2.07 1.78
N PRO A 55 -14.40 2.72 1.11
CA PRO A 55 -13.49 2.01 0.24
C PRO A 55 -12.99 0.79 0.99
N LEU A 56 -13.01 -0.37 0.31
CA LEU A 56 -12.30 -1.59 0.76
C LEU A 56 -11.10 -1.12 1.56
N LYS A 57 -11.12 -1.29 2.90
CA LYS A 57 -10.24 -0.63 3.87
C LYS A 57 -9.02 -0.06 3.16
N GLU A 58 -8.97 1.26 2.94
CA GLU A 58 -7.77 1.89 2.39
C GLU A 58 -6.58 1.34 3.18
N LEU A 59 -5.75 0.54 2.52
CA LEU A 59 -4.61 -0.07 3.19
C LEU A 59 -3.67 1.08 3.50
N ASN A 60 -3.17 1.16 4.72
CA ASN A 60 -2.12 2.11 5.04
C ASN A 60 -0.81 1.32 5.15
N LEU A 61 0.23 1.86 4.53
CA LEU A 61 1.57 1.29 4.52
C LEU A 61 2.49 2.06 5.47
N LEU A 62 3.14 1.34 6.37
CA LEU A 62 4.21 1.87 7.21
C LEU A 62 5.55 1.40 6.67
N ILE A 63 6.48 2.33 6.44
CA ILE A 63 7.83 2.02 5.95
C ILE A 63 8.83 2.26 7.09
N LEU A 64 9.59 1.24 7.47
CA LEU A 64 10.70 1.37 8.42
C LEU A 64 11.98 1.69 7.64
N GLY A 65 12.46 2.92 7.78
CA GLY A 65 13.59 3.49 7.04
C GLY A 65 13.11 4.53 6.02
N ALA A 66 13.47 5.80 6.23
CA ALA A 66 13.23 6.94 5.34
C ALA A 66 14.47 7.34 4.53
N GLY A 67 15.49 6.47 4.48
CA GLY A 67 16.69 6.63 3.64
C GLY A 67 16.40 6.48 2.14
N SER A 68 17.45 6.42 1.31
CA SER A 68 17.31 6.34 -0.15
C SER A 68 16.41 5.20 -0.63
N HIS A 69 16.62 3.98 -0.12
CA HIS A 69 15.78 2.83 -0.45
C HIS A 69 14.34 3.01 0.05
N GLY A 70 14.14 3.60 1.24
CA GLY A 70 12.83 3.95 1.77
C GLY A 70 12.04 4.90 0.87
N GLN A 71 12.70 5.93 0.31
CA GLN A 71 12.09 6.84 -0.65
C GLN A 71 11.69 6.13 -1.94
N GLU A 72 12.54 5.24 -2.46
CA GLU A 72 12.22 4.42 -3.64
C GLU A 72 11.02 3.51 -3.38
N VAL A 73 10.97 2.84 -2.22
CA VAL A 73 9.82 2.02 -1.78
C VAL A 73 8.54 2.85 -1.69
N TYR A 74 8.62 4.07 -1.16
CA TYR A 74 7.49 4.99 -1.09
C TYR A 74 6.97 5.39 -2.48
N GLU A 75 7.87 5.69 -3.42
CA GLU A 75 7.49 6.01 -4.80
C GLU A 75 6.80 4.82 -5.49
N ILE A 76 7.36 3.61 -5.35
CA ILE A 76 6.74 2.37 -5.85
C ILE A 76 5.34 2.19 -5.26
N ALA A 77 5.21 2.31 -3.94
CA ALA A 77 3.93 2.16 -3.24
C ALA A 77 2.88 3.17 -3.72
N LYS A 78 3.26 4.44 -3.96
CA LYS A 78 2.35 5.47 -4.50
C LYS A 78 1.84 5.14 -5.90
N LEU A 79 2.65 4.53 -6.74
CA LEU A 79 2.25 4.18 -8.11
C LEU A 79 1.14 3.13 -8.14
N HIS A 80 1.06 2.26 -7.12
CA HIS A 80 -0.01 1.27 -7.03
C HIS A 80 -1.39 1.88 -6.73
N ARG A 81 -1.45 3.06 -6.10
CA ARG A 81 -2.72 3.76 -5.74
C ARG A 81 -3.69 2.91 -4.90
N ILE A 82 -3.19 1.89 -4.22
CA ILE A 82 -3.96 1.04 -3.29
C ILE A 82 -3.84 1.49 -1.84
N PHE A 83 -2.80 2.28 -1.53
CA PHE A 83 -2.56 2.78 -0.19
C PHE A 83 -3.19 4.15 0.02
N GLY A 84 -4.07 4.28 1.02
CA GLY A 84 -4.69 5.57 1.37
C GLY A 84 -3.72 6.50 2.09
N LYS A 85 -2.80 5.90 2.86
CA LYS A 85 -1.77 6.60 3.61
C LYS A 85 -0.46 5.81 3.58
N ILE A 86 0.66 6.50 3.43
CA ILE A 86 2.01 5.92 3.43
C ILE A 86 2.90 6.84 4.26
N ASP A 87 3.48 6.30 5.32
CA ASP A 87 4.31 7.07 6.26
C ASP A 87 5.56 6.29 6.67
N PHE A 88 6.53 7.01 7.21
CA PHE A 88 7.82 6.49 7.61
C PHE A 88 7.99 6.42 9.13
N LEU A 89 8.75 5.42 9.57
CA LEU A 89 9.53 5.46 10.81
C LEU A 89 11.01 5.51 10.44
N ASP A 90 11.79 6.27 11.20
CA ASP A 90 13.25 6.34 11.06
C ASP A 90 13.83 6.79 12.40
N ASP A 91 15.01 6.29 12.75
CA ASP A 91 15.69 6.70 13.99
C ASP A 91 16.36 8.08 13.84
N ASP A 92 16.46 8.61 12.61
CA ASP A 92 16.90 9.97 12.30
C ASP A 92 15.70 10.92 12.14
N GLU A 93 15.46 11.73 13.17
CA GLU A 93 14.37 12.71 13.20
C GLU A 93 14.48 13.77 12.09
N SER A 94 15.67 14.03 11.55
CA SER A 94 15.86 15.04 10.49
C SER A 94 15.12 14.68 9.19
N LYS A 95 14.76 13.42 9.01
CA LYS A 95 13.96 12.92 7.88
C LYS A 95 12.45 13.07 8.08
N ASN A 96 12.04 13.69 9.19
CA ASN A 96 10.64 13.93 9.57
C ASN A 96 9.76 12.65 9.58
N PRO A 97 10.18 11.56 10.26
CA PRO A 97 9.35 10.36 10.42
C PRO A 97 8.21 10.57 11.43
N LEU A 98 7.27 9.62 11.51
CA LEU A 98 6.26 9.58 12.59
C LEU A 98 6.89 9.31 13.96
N GLY A 99 8.08 8.71 13.99
CA GLY A 99 8.82 8.36 15.19
C GLY A 99 9.96 7.37 14.90
N PRO A 100 10.67 6.93 15.95
CA PRO A 100 11.77 5.98 15.80
C PRO A 100 11.27 4.59 15.37
N CYS A 101 12.12 3.81 14.71
CA CYS A 101 11.73 2.50 14.15
C CYS A 101 11.22 1.54 15.23
N LYS A 102 11.75 1.61 16.45
CA LYS A 102 11.32 0.77 17.59
C LYS A 102 9.85 0.93 18.00
N ASP A 103 9.20 2.02 17.57
CA ASP A 103 7.82 2.34 17.94
C ASP A 103 6.77 1.74 17.00
N PHE A 104 7.17 0.91 16.04
CA PHE A 104 6.32 0.36 14.98
C PHE A 104 5.00 -0.25 15.48
N GLU A 105 5.02 -0.99 16.60
CA GLU A 105 3.82 -1.65 17.16
C GLU A 105 2.68 -0.67 17.47
N LYS A 106 3.00 0.56 17.87
CA LYS A 106 2.00 1.61 18.18
C LYS A 106 1.10 1.91 16.99
N TYR A 107 1.61 1.69 15.78
CA TYR A 107 0.97 2.05 14.52
C TYR A 107 0.17 0.90 13.90
N LEU A 108 0.20 -0.32 14.45
CA LEU A 108 -0.50 -1.49 13.89
C LEU A 108 -2.02 -1.29 13.74
N SER A 109 -2.64 -0.48 14.58
CA SER A 109 -4.08 -0.20 14.49
C SER A 109 -4.45 0.58 13.23
N GLU A 110 -3.59 1.51 12.80
CA GLU A 110 -3.78 2.40 11.64
C GLU A 110 -3.14 1.82 10.37
N TYR A 111 -2.00 1.16 10.49
CA TYR A 111 -1.24 0.56 9.40
C TYR A 111 -1.24 -0.95 9.56
N LYS A 112 -1.97 -1.64 8.68
CA LYS A 112 -1.99 -3.12 8.64
C LYS A 112 -0.89 -3.70 7.78
N VAL A 113 -0.30 -2.88 6.90
CA VAL A 113 0.77 -3.28 6.01
C VAL A 113 2.03 -2.54 6.43
N ALA A 114 3.16 -3.25 6.51
CA ALA A 114 4.44 -2.62 6.81
C ALA A 114 5.59 -3.31 6.07
N ILE A 115 6.67 -2.59 5.81
CA ILE A 115 7.89 -3.11 5.20
C ILE A 115 9.12 -2.41 5.77
N ALA A 116 10.21 -3.15 5.98
CA ALA A 116 11.51 -2.57 6.30
C ALA A 116 12.25 -2.23 4.99
N ALA A 117 12.51 -0.95 4.77
CA ALA A 117 13.18 -0.43 3.58
C ALA A 117 14.55 0.13 3.93
N VAL A 118 15.46 -0.77 4.32
CA VAL A 118 16.85 -0.45 4.66
C VAL A 118 17.82 -1.35 3.91
N GLY A 119 18.91 -0.77 3.41
CA GLY A 119 19.95 -1.50 2.68
C GLY A 119 20.74 -2.47 3.56
N ASP A 120 20.95 -2.13 4.83
CA ASP A 120 21.57 -3.01 5.82
C ASP A 120 20.75 -4.31 5.97
N GLU A 121 21.34 -5.42 5.54
CA GLU A 121 20.68 -6.72 5.51
C GLU A 121 20.30 -7.21 6.91
N SER A 122 21.19 -7.07 7.88
CA SER A 122 20.95 -7.54 9.25
C SER A 122 19.79 -6.79 9.91
N LEU A 123 19.74 -5.48 9.69
CA LEU A 123 18.66 -4.62 10.18
C LEU A 123 17.35 -4.88 9.44
N ARG A 124 17.40 -5.07 8.11
CA ARG A 124 16.24 -5.45 7.30
C ARG A 124 15.64 -6.77 7.78
N ILE A 125 16.47 -7.81 7.96
CA ILE A 125 16.06 -9.11 8.51
C ILE A 125 15.37 -8.91 9.86
N LYS A 126 16.06 -8.25 10.79
CA LYS A 126 15.55 -8.03 12.16
C LYS A 126 14.18 -7.35 12.15
N TRP A 127 14.06 -6.22 11.47
CA TRP A 127 12.80 -5.45 11.44
C TRP A 127 11.69 -6.21 10.72
N MET A 128 12.00 -6.94 9.65
CA MET A 128 10.99 -7.73 8.94
C MET A 128 10.39 -8.83 9.83
N TYR A 129 11.22 -9.54 10.59
CA TYR A 129 10.72 -10.54 11.54
C TYR A 129 9.90 -9.88 12.67
N GLN A 130 10.35 -8.76 13.22
CA GLN A 130 9.61 -8.02 14.24
C GLN A 130 8.24 -7.54 13.75
N LEU A 131 8.15 -7.06 12.50
CA LEU A 131 6.88 -6.67 11.88
C LEU A 131 5.93 -7.88 11.75
N VAL A 132 6.44 -9.03 11.31
CA VAL A 132 5.65 -10.26 11.20
C VAL A 132 5.15 -10.71 12.58
N GLU A 133 6.01 -10.74 13.59
CA GLU A 133 5.67 -11.14 14.96
C GLU A 133 4.60 -10.23 15.58
N ALA A 134 4.65 -8.93 15.30
CA ALA A 134 3.62 -7.98 15.73
C ALA A 134 2.31 -8.07 14.93
N GLY A 135 2.25 -8.90 13.87
CA GLY A 135 1.03 -9.13 13.10
C GLY A 135 0.80 -8.16 11.95
N PHE A 136 1.84 -7.48 11.47
CA PHE A 136 1.77 -6.72 10.22
C PHE A 136 1.73 -7.66 9.01
N VAL A 137 1.02 -7.23 7.96
CA VAL A 137 1.10 -7.86 6.64
C VAL A 137 2.31 -7.29 5.92
N ILE A 138 3.20 -8.18 5.47
CA ILE A 138 4.39 -7.79 4.71
C ILE A 138 4.06 -7.86 3.20
N PRO A 139 4.10 -6.73 2.48
CA PRO A 139 3.83 -6.73 1.05
C PRO A 139 5.05 -7.18 0.25
N THR A 140 4.81 -7.65 -0.97
CA THR A 140 5.79 -7.58 -2.06
C THR A 140 5.46 -6.32 -2.85
N LEU A 141 6.45 -5.46 -3.10
CA LEU A 141 6.25 -4.22 -3.84
C LEU A 141 6.98 -4.29 -5.18
N VAL A 142 6.23 -4.05 -6.26
CA VAL A 142 6.73 -4.21 -7.61
C VAL A 142 6.45 -2.94 -8.38
N HIS A 143 7.49 -2.25 -8.82
CA HIS A 143 7.35 -1.09 -9.67
C HIS A 143 6.56 -1.46 -10.94
N PRO A 144 5.53 -0.69 -11.37
CA PRO A 144 4.71 -1.04 -12.54
C PRO A 144 5.45 -1.17 -13.88
N ALA A 145 6.67 -0.63 -13.96
CA ALA A 145 7.55 -0.77 -15.12
C ALA A 145 8.49 -2.00 -15.07
N ALA A 146 8.43 -2.83 -14.03
CA ALA A 146 9.15 -4.10 -14.00
C ALA A 146 8.46 -5.13 -14.92
N ILE A 147 9.24 -6.00 -15.55
CA ILE A 147 8.73 -7.08 -16.41
C ILE A 147 8.91 -8.39 -15.66
N ILE A 148 7.82 -9.02 -15.27
CA ILE A 148 7.84 -10.27 -14.50
C ILE A 148 7.13 -11.35 -15.30
N SER A 149 7.81 -12.48 -15.50
CA SER A 149 7.18 -13.66 -16.10
C SER A 149 6.06 -14.20 -15.21
N ASP A 150 4.92 -14.57 -15.79
CA ASP A 150 3.76 -15.10 -15.05
C ASP A 150 4.07 -16.36 -14.23
N SER A 151 5.08 -17.16 -14.64
CA SER A 151 5.54 -18.34 -13.91
C SER A 151 6.61 -18.07 -12.85
N ALA A 152 7.06 -16.82 -12.69
CA ALA A 152 8.00 -16.47 -11.64
C ALA A 152 7.30 -16.49 -10.27
N GLN A 153 8.05 -16.86 -9.23
CA GLN A 153 7.58 -16.86 -7.85
C GLN A 153 8.37 -15.82 -7.07
N ILE A 154 7.67 -14.91 -6.38
CA ILE A 154 8.31 -13.84 -5.59
C ILE A 154 7.71 -13.88 -4.19
N ASN A 155 8.57 -14.03 -3.18
CA ASN A 155 8.12 -14.09 -1.80
C ASN A 155 7.93 -12.69 -1.17
N CYS A 156 7.34 -12.69 0.04
CA CYS A 156 6.98 -11.47 0.76
C CYS A 156 8.20 -10.62 1.14
N GLY A 157 7.99 -9.32 1.28
CA GLY A 157 9.03 -8.38 1.67
C GLY A 157 9.98 -7.98 0.55
N THR A 158 9.88 -8.64 -0.59
CA THR A 158 10.72 -8.34 -1.74
C THR A 158 10.26 -7.07 -2.44
N VAL A 159 11.22 -6.23 -2.79
CA VAL A 159 11.03 -4.98 -3.53
C VAL A 159 11.67 -5.14 -4.91
N ILE A 160 10.90 -4.91 -5.96
CA ILE A 160 11.36 -4.94 -7.35
C ILE A 160 11.22 -3.54 -7.93
N CYS A 161 12.35 -2.93 -8.28
CA CYS A 161 12.42 -1.56 -8.74
C CYS A 161 12.16 -1.44 -10.26
N ALA A 162 12.21 -0.21 -10.77
CA ALA A 162 11.81 0.11 -12.13
C ALA A 162 12.65 -0.66 -13.17
N MET A 163 12.01 -1.12 -14.24
CA MET A 163 12.66 -1.77 -15.39
C MET A 163 13.42 -3.08 -15.05
N ALA A 164 13.32 -3.59 -13.83
CA ALA A 164 13.85 -4.90 -13.49
C ALA A 164 13.09 -6.00 -14.28
N THR A 165 13.79 -7.06 -14.69
CA THR A 165 13.23 -8.17 -15.45
C THR A 165 13.39 -9.48 -14.70
N ILE A 166 12.28 -10.18 -14.43
CA ILE A 166 12.27 -11.49 -13.77
C ILE A 166 11.84 -12.56 -14.78
N GLY A 167 12.75 -13.46 -15.11
CA GLY A 167 12.58 -14.49 -16.12
C GLY A 167 11.68 -15.66 -15.71
N THR A 168 11.32 -16.47 -16.70
CA THR A 168 10.45 -17.64 -16.56
C THR A 168 10.92 -18.62 -15.50
N ASN A 169 10.02 -19.05 -14.61
CA ASN A 169 10.26 -19.99 -13.50
C ASN A 169 11.34 -19.54 -12.51
N ALA A 170 11.75 -18.28 -12.53
CA ALA A 170 12.64 -17.75 -11.50
C ALA A 170 11.93 -17.79 -10.14
N LYS A 171 12.69 -18.06 -9.07
CA LYS A 171 12.19 -18.07 -7.70
C LYS A 171 12.97 -17.03 -6.90
N ILE A 172 12.28 -16.03 -6.38
CA ILE A 172 12.86 -14.96 -5.58
C ILE A 172 12.46 -15.16 -4.13
N GLY A 173 13.45 -15.23 -3.25
CA GLY A 173 13.30 -15.32 -1.80
C GLY A 173 12.61 -14.10 -1.18
N LYS A 174 12.49 -14.13 0.14
CA LYS A 174 11.87 -13.09 0.97
C LYS A 174 12.80 -11.91 1.15
N GLY A 175 12.25 -10.71 1.24
CA GLY A 175 13.02 -9.52 1.64
C GLY A 175 14.17 -9.16 0.71
N CYS A 176 14.13 -9.63 -0.54
CA CYS A 176 15.13 -9.31 -1.55
C CYS A 176 14.91 -7.90 -2.09
N ILE A 177 15.99 -7.28 -2.57
CA ILE A 177 15.95 -5.98 -3.24
C ILE A 177 16.48 -6.20 -4.66
N ILE A 178 15.62 -6.03 -5.65
CA ILE A 178 15.97 -6.13 -7.07
C ILE A 178 15.97 -4.71 -7.63
N SER A 179 17.15 -4.11 -7.71
CA SER A 179 17.33 -2.71 -8.10
C SER A 179 16.98 -2.45 -9.56
N SER A 180 16.88 -1.16 -9.90
CA SER A 180 16.37 -0.76 -11.21
C SER A 180 17.22 -1.30 -12.36
N GLY A 181 16.54 -1.83 -13.38
CA GLY A 181 17.18 -2.44 -14.56
C GLY A 181 17.85 -3.80 -14.34
N ALA A 182 17.86 -4.35 -13.12
CA ALA A 182 18.41 -5.67 -12.85
C ALA A 182 17.65 -6.78 -13.60
N THR A 183 18.34 -7.85 -13.98
CA THR A 183 17.76 -8.98 -14.72
C THR A 183 18.03 -10.30 -14.01
N ILE A 184 16.97 -10.97 -13.59
CA ILE A 184 17.01 -12.34 -13.09
C ILE A 184 16.63 -13.29 -14.24
N LYS A 185 17.55 -14.15 -14.67
CA LYS A 185 17.28 -15.07 -15.78
C LYS A 185 16.27 -16.17 -15.41
N ARG A 186 15.80 -16.86 -16.45
CA ARG A 186 14.93 -18.03 -16.30
C ARG A 186 15.54 -19.09 -15.38
N ASN A 187 14.70 -19.76 -14.59
CA ASN A 187 15.05 -20.84 -13.66
C ASN A 187 16.07 -20.48 -12.57
N VAL A 188 16.45 -19.21 -12.40
CA VAL A 188 17.34 -18.77 -11.31
C VAL A 188 16.58 -18.85 -9.99
N ILE A 189 17.27 -19.29 -8.94
CA ILE A 189 16.78 -19.26 -7.56
C ILE A 189 17.62 -18.21 -6.82
N LEU A 190 16.97 -17.11 -6.46
CA LEU A 190 17.56 -16.11 -5.58
C LEU A 190 17.10 -16.39 -4.15
N GLU A 191 18.04 -16.65 -3.26
CA GLU A 191 17.76 -16.93 -1.85
C GLU A 191 17.17 -15.71 -1.13
N ASP A 192 16.71 -15.89 0.10
CA ASP A 192 16.17 -14.81 0.92
C ASP A 192 17.24 -13.70 1.14
N TRP A 193 16.74 -12.47 1.29
CA TRP A 193 17.49 -11.26 1.69
C TRP A 193 18.51 -10.71 0.70
N GLN A 194 18.65 -11.33 -0.47
CA GLN A 194 19.62 -10.91 -1.48
C GLN A 194 19.37 -9.49 -2.00
N TYR A 195 20.46 -8.78 -2.28
CA TYR A 195 20.48 -7.49 -2.97
C TYR A 195 21.09 -7.68 -4.35
N VAL A 196 20.34 -7.32 -5.40
CA VAL A 196 20.79 -7.36 -6.80
C VAL A 196 20.91 -5.94 -7.30
N ASP A 197 22.10 -5.55 -7.73
CA ASP A 197 22.43 -4.16 -7.98
C ASP A 197 21.87 -3.63 -9.32
N TYR A 198 21.94 -2.32 -9.50
CA TYR A 198 21.43 -1.64 -10.69
C TYR A 198 22.01 -2.24 -11.97
N GLY A 199 21.12 -2.69 -12.86
CA GLY A 199 21.51 -3.29 -14.15
C GLY A 199 22.23 -4.64 -14.07
N GLU A 200 22.40 -5.22 -12.87
CA GLU A 200 23.07 -6.51 -12.71
C GLU A 200 22.27 -7.64 -13.38
N VAL A 201 22.97 -8.63 -13.95
CA VAL A 201 22.36 -9.81 -14.58
C VAL A 201 22.71 -11.06 -13.80
N VAL A 202 21.73 -11.63 -13.10
CA VAL A 202 21.87 -12.90 -12.38
C VAL A 202 21.49 -14.06 -13.29
N ASN A 203 22.42 -14.98 -13.50
CA ASN A 203 22.32 -16.06 -14.49
C ASN A 203 22.51 -17.48 -13.91
N HIS A 204 22.80 -17.61 -12.62
CA HIS A 204 22.96 -18.88 -11.90
C HIS A 204 22.54 -18.71 -10.43
#